data_AF-A0A937T1X1-F1
#
_entry.id   AF-A0A937T1X1-F1
#
_cell.length_a   1.000
_cell.length_b   1.000
_cell.length_c   1.000
_cell.angle_alpha   90.00
_cell.angle_beta   90.00
_cell.angle_gamma   90.00
#
_symmetry.space_group_name_H-M   'P 1'
#
loop_
_entity.id
_entity.type
_entity.pdbx_description
1 polymer ?
#
loop_
_entity_poly.entity_id
_entity_poly.type
_entity_poly.pdbx_seq_one_letter_code
_entity_poly.pdbx_strand_id
1 'polypeptide(L)'
;MPRKYKLTWQPGSGRNPGRWRKKYKRKAYYFSGGRGKSDRQAYETALAEWERLKLTIDAALPKPHQAHYERAIREWEAVLTWCRKHPGDDEMAHTAVEKLDRLRRQFAAVKPIPVPREDTFEAHFDRQPCPPEFAEIFAKLDSLEFPGAPPDESVYSDVIDPSKHDFLQKLDPSDPGQERSRIWRDRLDVMNRSATPEDQTVGVYVEQFIAKKKASASAGQLTAGRVYALRLHLTHFRDWVGSEFNVVDIKGKHLDDYHEALLEDVGAKKWSGTTAADRLGSVKTFVRWLWQIEAMPSLPRNMDRDSQALKIVKTLPTIVTFTKQEIATLLPEASDRTKLYILLMLNCGMTQKDISDLDLSEVNWDAGRITRKRSKTKNHENVPIVDYPLWPETLRLLRQERCKRRSGRVLLNEKGNPLWYEEVGDGGKLKKNDNVKSAFDRLKRKTGIEKPLKSLKKTSASLLRDNPKYTSLEDLFLGHAPQSMSDKHYAKAPQSLFDDAIAWLGTEFDIAATEDDSEQS
;
A
#
# COMPACT_ATOMS: atom_id res chain seq x y z
N MET A 1 -35.74 7.52 20.52
CA MET A 1 -35.00 6.29 20.90
C MET A 1 -33.87 6.64 21.85
N PRO A 2 -33.70 5.96 23.00
CA PRO A 2 -32.57 6.18 23.90
C PRO A 2 -31.26 5.84 23.19
N ARG A 3 -30.34 6.80 23.13
CA ARG A 3 -29.02 6.61 22.50
C ARG A 3 -28.19 5.63 23.34
N LYS A 4 -27.69 4.56 22.72
CA LYS A 4 -26.82 3.57 23.37
C LYS A 4 -25.40 4.17 23.51
N TYR A 5 -25.07 4.67 24.69
CA TYR A 5 -23.72 5.17 24.99
C TYR A 5 -22.70 4.01 25.05
N LYS A 6 -21.50 4.22 24.47
CA LYS A 6 -20.39 3.24 24.48
C LYS A 6 -19.64 3.21 25.82
N LEU A 7 -19.70 4.31 26.57
CA LEU A 7 -19.12 4.49 27.91
C LEU A 7 -20.26 4.55 28.94
N THR A 8 -20.02 4.07 30.15
CA THR A 8 -21.00 4.08 31.24
C THR A 8 -20.72 5.30 32.13
N TRP A 9 -21.74 6.12 32.40
CA TRP A 9 -21.59 7.25 33.34
C TRP A 9 -21.51 6.74 34.79
N GLN A 10 -20.56 7.25 35.56
CA GLN A 10 -20.51 7.08 37.00
C GLN A 10 -20.74 8.44 37.68
N PRO A 11 -21.84 8.60 38.45
CA PRO A 11 -22.09 9.83 39.18
C PRO A 11 -20.98 10.06 40.23
N GLY A 12 -20.58 11.31 40.39
CA GLY A 12 -19.64 11.72 41.43
C GLY A 12 -20.32 11.80 42.79
N SER A 13 -19.53 11.76 43.86
CA SER A 13 -19.99 11.99 45.23
C SER A 13 -19.35 13.24 45.83
N GLY A 14 -20.16 14.05 46.52
CA GLY A 14 -19.71 15.30 47.15
C GLY A 14 -19.19 16.33 46.14
N ARG A 15 -17.97 16.83 46.37
CA ARG A 15 -17.31 17.85 45.50
C ARG A 15 -16.66 17.26 44.23
N ASN A 16 -16.67 15.94 44.06
CA ASN A 16 -16.03 15.31 42.91
C ASN A 16 -16.99 15.29 41.71
N PRO A 17 -16.56 15.79 40.52
CA PRO A 17 -17.38 15.68 39.32
C PRO A 17 -17.53 14.21 38.91
N GLY A 18 -18.67 13.88 38.31
CA GLY A 18 -18.89 12.55 37.74
C GLY A 18 -17.94 12.25 36.57
N ARG A 19 -17.81 10.98 36.21
CA ARG A 19 -16.81 10.50 35.24
C ARG A 19 -17.40 9.47 34.28
N TRP A 20 -16.84 9.39 33.08
CA TRP A 20 -17.14 8.31 32.15
C TRP A 20 -16.27 7.09 32.44
N ARG A 21 -16.87 5.90 32.46
CA ARG A 21 -16.19 4.63 32.80
C ARG A 21 -16.31 3.64 31.64
N LYS A 22 -15.21 2.91 31.39
CA LYS A 22 -15.21 1.73 30.51
C LYS A 22 -14.50 0.56 31.18
N LYS A 23 -15.15 -0.60 31.25
CA LYS A 23 -14.49 -1.86 31.64
C LYS A 23 -13.98 -2.55 30.38
N TYR A 24 -12.69 -2.88 30.35
CA TYR A 24 -12.05 -3.56 29.23
C TYR A 24 -10.91 -4.44 29.74
N LYS A 25 -10.85 -5.70 29.26
CA LYS A 25 -9.86 -6.71 29.69
C LYS A 25 -9.68 -6.76 31.21
N ARG A 26 -10.79 -6.87 31.95
CA ARG A 26 -10.89 -6.91 33.42
C ARG A 26 -10.44 -5.65 34.19
N LYS A 27 -9.87 -4.63 33.54
CA LYS A 27 -9.54 -3.33 34.15
C LYS A 27 -10.63 -2.28 33.86
N ALA A 28 -10.83 -1.34 34.78
CA ALA A 28 -11.72 -0.19 34.58
C ALA A 28 -10.90 1.07 34.27
N TYR A 29 -11.34 1.81 33.25
CA TYR A 29 -10.75 3.06 32.81
C TYR A 29 -11.75 4.19 33.01
N TYR A 30 -11.25 5.35 33.43
CA TYR A 30 -12.05 6.52 33.80
C TYR A 30 -11.60 7.72 32.97
N PHE A 31 -12.56 8.49 32.48
CA PHE A 31 -12.37 9.67 31.64
C PHE A 31 -13.13 10.85 32.24
N SER A 32 -12.68 12.07 31.94
CA SER A 32 -13.31 13.28 32.45
C SER A 32 -14.79 13.35 32.08
N GLY A 33 -15.65 13.66 33.04
CA GLY A 33 -17.09 13.79 32.81
C GLY A 33 -17.56 15.20 32.44
N GLY A 34 -16.64 16.18 32.36
CA GLY A 34 -16.98 17.57 32.07
C GLY A 34 -18.04 18.13 33.02
N ARG A 35 -19.08 18.76 32.47
CA ARG A 35 -20.17 19.37 33.25
C ARG A 35 -21.25 18.36 33.69
N GLY A 36 -21.12 17.09 33.35
CA GLY A 36 -22.04 16.02 33.76
C GLY A 36 -22.42 15.06 32.64
N LYS A 37 -23.34 14.12 32.95
CA LYS A 37 -23.77 13.04 32.03
C LYS A 37 -24.33 13.56 30.69
N SER A 38 -24.91 14.75 30.69
CA SER A 38 -25.55 15.37 29.51
C SER A 38 -24.58 16.18 28.65
N ASP A 39 -23.32 16.34 29.07
CA ASP A 39 -22.31 17.10 28.33
C ASP A 39 -21.82 16.28 27.13
N ARG A 40 -22.33 16.65 25.95
CA ARG A 40 -22.03 15.96 24.69
C ARG A 40 -20.56 16.09 24.31
N GLN A 41 -19.97 17.26 24.51
CA GLN A 41 -18.58 17.52 24.17
C GLN A 41 -17.67 16.68 25.06
N ALA A 42 -17.95 16.63 26.36
CA ALA A 42 -17.21 15.78 27.29
C ALA A 42 -17.31 14.28 26.94
N TYR A 43 -18.48 13.80 26.52
CA TYR A 43 -18.63 12.41 26.07
C TYR A 43 -17.83 12.11 24.79
N GLU A 44 -17.86 13.00 23.79
CA GLU A 44 -17.10 12.83 22.54
C GLU A 44 -15.59 12.85 22.80
N THR A 45 -15.10 13.75 23.66
CA THR A 45 -13.70 13.77 24.11
C THR A 45 -13.32 12.48 24.86
N ALA A 46 -14.13 12.06 25.83
CA ALA A 46 -13.89 10.84 26.60
C ALA A 46 -13.89 9.58 25.71
N LEU A 47 -14.73 9.55 24.67
CA LEU A 47 -14.75 8.46 23.70
C LEU A 47 -13.49 8.43 22.84
N ALA A 48 -13.01 9.59 22.38
CA ALA A 48 -11.76 9.70 21.64
C ALA A 48 -10.54 9.29 22.48
N GLU A 49 -10.49 9.72 23.75
CA GLU A 49 -9.46 9.31 24.71
C GLU A 49 -9.50 7.79 24.96
N TRP A 50 -10.69 7.22 25.14
CA TRP A 50 -10.86 5.78 25.27
C TRP A 50 -10.37 5.03 24.02
N GLU A 51 -10.69 5.51 22.82
CA GLU A 51 -10.26 4.87 21.59
C GLU A 51 -8.72 4.92 21.43
N ARG A 52 -8.05 6.03 21.81
CA ARG A 52 -6.58 6.08 21.91
C ARG A 52 -6.03 5.08 22.92
N LEU A 53 -6.56 5.08 24.14
CA LEU A 53 -6.05 4.22 25.22
C LEU A 53 -6.26 2.74 24.91
N LYS A 54 -7.40 2.38 24.31
CA LYS A 54 -7.69 1.03 23.85
C LYS A 54 -6.64 0.55 22.85
N LEU A 55 -6.25 1.38 21.89
CA LEU A 55 -5.19 1.04 20.93
C LEU A 55 -3.86 0.78 21.62
N THR A 56 -3.50 1.58 22.63
CA THR A 56 -2.28 1.36 23.43
C THR A 56 -2.33 0.05 24.20
N ILE A 57 -3.46 -0.26 24.85
CA ILE A 57 -3.64 -1.51 25.61
C ILE A 57 -3.62 -2.73 24.68
N ASP A 58 -4.25 -2.61 23.51
CA ASP A 58 -4.29 -3.68 22.51
C ASP A 58 -2.94 -3.88 21.83
N ALA A 59 -2.10 -2.84 21.73
CA ALA A 59 -0.73 -2.94 21.22
C ALA A 59 0.27 -3.50 22.26
N ALA A 60 0.03 -3.27 23.56
CA ALA A 60 0.95 -3.66 24.62
C ALA A 60 0.79 -5.12 25.09
N LEU A 61 -0.33 -5.78 24.77
CA LEU A 61 -0.55 -7.16 25.16
C LEU A 61 -0.04 -8.11 24.07
N PRO A 62 0.81 -9.09 24.43
CA PRO A 62 1.26 -10.06 23.45
C PRO A 62 0.06 -10.82 22.89
N LYS A 63 0.09 -11.07 21.57
CA LYS A 63 -0.92 -11.93 20.94
C LYS A 63 -0.84 -13.33 21.56
N PRO A 64 -1.96 -14.08 21.64
CA PRO A 64 -1.90 -15.51 21.95
C PRO A 64 -0.81 -16.20 21.12
N HIS A 65 -0.02 -17.08 21.73
CA HIS A 65 1.06 -17.82 21.06
C HIS A 65 2.16 -16.97 20.40
N GLN A 66 2.26 -15.67 20.71
CA GLN A 66 3.23 -14.77 20.08
C GLN A 66 4.67 -15.30 20.15
N ALA A 67 5.13 -15.72 21.34
CA ALA A 67 6.47 -16.26 21.51
C ALA A 67 6.75 -17.50 20.64
N HIS A 68 5.74 -18.36 20.43
CA HIS A 68 5.89 -19.54 19.57
C HIS A 68 6.01 -19.16 18.09
N TYR A 69 5.21 -18.17 17.63
CA TYR A 69 5.33 -17.65 16.27
C TYR A 69 6.66 -16.93 16.05
N GLU A 70 7.07 -16.07 16.97
CA GLU A 70 8.34 -15.34 16.89
C GLU A 70 9.53 -16.30 16.83
N ARG A 71 9.50 -17.37 17.65
CA ARG A 71 10.53 -18.42 17.60
C ARG A 71 10.53 -19.16 16.26
N ALA A 72 9.38 -19.66 15.82
CA ALA A 72 9.29 -20.41 14.56
C ALA A 72 9.68 -19.54 13.35
N ILE A 73 9.24 -18.28 13.32
CA ILE A 73 9.62 -17.32 12.28
C ILE A 73 11.14 -17.09 12.31
N ARG A 74 11.74 -16.89 13.48
CA ARG A 74 13.19 -16.69 13.60
C ARG A 74 13.98 -17.91 13.11
N GLU A 75 13.55 -19.13 13.45
CA GLU A 75 14.18 -20.38 12.99
C GLU A 75 14.17 -20.46 11.45
N TRP A 76 13.00 -20.27 10.83
CA TRP A 76 12.88 -20.31 9.37
C TRP A 76 13.57 -19.13 8.66
N GLU A 77 13.63 -17.95 9.28
CA GLU A 77 14.42 -16.81 8.77
C GLU A 77 15.92 -17.13 8.77
N ALA A 78 16.41 -17.82 9.81
CA ALA A 78 17.80 -18.25 9.88
C ALA A 78 18.11 -19.32 8.81
N VAL A 79 17.21 -20.30 8.60
CA VAL A 79 17.32 -21.29 7.51
C VAL A 79 17.39 -20.60 6.15
N LEU A 80 16.47 -19.67 5.87
CA LEU A 80 16.45 -18.92 4.62
C LEU A 80 17.75 -18.13 4.42
N THR A 81 18.22 -17.44 5.46
CA THR A 81 19.47 -16.68 5.44
C THR A 81 20.67 -17.58 5.12
N TRP A 82 20.74 -18.78 5.73
CA TRP A 82 21.80 -19.76 5.42
C TRP A 82 21.78 -20.17 3.95
N CYS A 83 20.62 -20.58 3.43
CA CYS A 83 20.46 -20.99 2.03
C CYS A 83 20.92 -19.88 1.06
N ARG A 84 20.65 -18.62 1.39
CA ARG A 84 21.06 -17.49 0.54
C ARG A 84 22.56 -17.21 0.62
N LYS A 85 23.20 -17.43 1.77
CA LYS A 85 24.67 -17.32 1.90
C LYS A 85 25.42 -18.48 1.24
N HIS A 86 24.82 -19.67 1.22
CA HIS A 86 25.43 -20.91 0.71
C HIS A 86 24.58 -21.51 -0.41
N PRO A 87 24.80 -21.12 -1.68
CA PRO A 87 24.08 -21.66 -2.81
C PRO A 87 24.22 -23.18 -2.88
N GLY A 88 23.12 -23.91 -3.09
CA GLY A 88 23.09 -25.38 -3.14
C GLY A 88 21.91 -26.04 -2.42
N ASP A 89 21.20 -25.31 -1.57
CA ASP A 89 20.03 -25.78 -0.80
C ASP A 89 18.71 -25.13 -1.27
N ASP A 90 18.46 -25.07 -2.58
CA ASP A 90 17.31 -24.34 -3.16
C ASP A 90 15.95 -24.89 -2.71
N GLU A 91 15.84 -26.21 -2.51
CA GLU A 91 14.63 -26.86 -1.99
C GLU A 91 14.29 -26.39 -0.57
N MET A 92 15.30 -26.27 0.29
CA MET A 92 15.10 -25.78 1.66
C MET A 92 14.83 -24.27 1.68
N ALA A 93 15.45 -23.50 0.77
CA ALA A 93 15.15 -22.08 0.60
C ALA A 93 13.67 -21.88 0.23
N HIS A 94 13.17 -22.69 -0.71
CA HIS A 94 11.76 -22.66 -1.12
C HIS A 94 10.84 -23.00 0.05
N THR A 95 11.15 -24.10 0.76
CA THR A 95 10.39 -24.51 1.95
C THR A 95 10.35 -23.41 3.01
N ALA A 96 11.49 -22.79 3.32
CA ALA A 96 11.57 -21.72 4.30
C ALA A 96 10.69 -20.52 3.92
N VAL A 97 10.69 -20.11 2.64
CA VAL A 97 9.81 -19.05 2.13
C VAL A 97 8.34 -19.41 2.33
N GLU A 98 7.91 -20.61 1.95
CA GLU A 98 6.52 -21.04 2.12
C GLU A 98 6.08 -21.06 3.58
N LYS A 99 6.94 -21.56 4.47
CA LYS A 99 6.67 -21.63 5.93
C LYS A 99 6.59 -20.23 6.52
N LEU A 100 7.51 -19.33 6.17
CA LEU A 100 7.49 -17.94 6.62
C LEU A 100 6.22 -17.22 6.16
N ASP A 101 5.81 -17.41 4.90
CA ASP A 101 4.57 -16.81 4.38
C ASP A 101 3.33 -17.33 5.11
N ARG A 102 3.27 -18.63 5.43
CA ARG A 102 2.16 -19.20 6.21
C ARG A 102 2.17 -18.68 7.65
N LEU A 103 3.30 -18.72 8.34
CA LEU A 103 3.46 -18.27 9.72
C LEU A 103 3.14 -16.78 9.87
N ARG A 104 3.68 -15.92 9.00
CA ARG A 104 3.41 -14.47 9.01
C ARG A 104 1.94 -14.16 8.75
N ARG A 105 1.30 -14.86 7.81
CA ARG A 105 -0.15 -14.70 7.55
C ARG A 105 -1.00 -15.09 8.75
N GLN A 106 -0.71 -16.24 9.38
CA GLN A 106 -1.44 -16.69 10.56
C GLN A 106 -1.21 -15.76 11.75
N PHE A 107 0.03 -15.32 11.98
CA PHE A 107 0.37 -14.39 13.06
C PHE A 107 -0.28 -13.01 12.87
N ALA A 108 -0.50 -12.58 11.62
CA ALA A 108 -1.21 -11.33 11.32
C ALA A 108 -2.68 -11.34 11.74
N ALA A 109 -3.30 -12.51 11.95
CA ALA A 109 -4.67 -12.62 12.42
C ALA A 109 -4.89 -11.91 13.78
N VAL A 110 -6.14 -11.51 14.02
CA VAL A 110 -6.54 -10.83 15.28
C VAL A 110 -6.38 -11.76 16.49
N LYS A 111 -6.65 -13.05 16.29
CA LYS A 111 -6.44 -14.11 17.27
C LYS A 111 -5.76 -15.28 16.54
N PRO A 112 -4.42 -15.32 16.52
CA PRO A 112 -3.71 -16.41 15.86
C PRO A 112 -4.01 -17.74 16.56
N ILE A 113 -4.12 -18.81 15.77
CA ILE A 113 -4.19 -20.18 16.27
C ILE A 113 -2.81 -20.61 16.80
N PRO A 114 -2.67 -21.70 17.58
CA PRO A 114 -1.35 -22.25 17.88
C PRO A 114 -0.55 -22.53 16.60
N VAL A 115 0.78 -22.38 16.65
CA VAL A 115 1.66 -22.73 15.51
C VAL A 115 1.42 -24.20 15.17
N PRO A 116 1.00 -24.53 13.93
CA PRO A 116 0.78 -25.91 13.54
C PRO A 116 2.06 -26.72 13.68
N ARG A 117 1.98 -28.00 14.05
CA ARG A 117 3.18 -28.83 14.27
C ARG A 117 4.03 -28.85 13.00
N GLU A 118 3.41 -29.01 11.83
CA GLU A 118 4.06 -29.03 10.53
C GLU A 118 4.71 -27.68 10.11
N ASP A 119 4.51 -26.61 10.86
CA ASP A 119 5.15 -25.30 10.65
C ASP A 119 6.38 -25.13 11.55
N THR A 120 6.59 -26.03 12.51
CA THR A 120 7.81 -26.03 13.33
C THR A 120 8.97 -26.60 12.53
N PHE A 121 10.17 -26.06 12.78
CA PHE A 121 11.38 -26.49 12.09
C PHE A 121 11.66 -27.98 12.30
N GLU A 122 11.57 -28.47 13.54
CA GLU A 122 11.82 -29.88 13.86
C GLU A 122 10.86 -30.84 13.17
N ALA A 123 9.56 -30.54 13.18
CA ALA A 123 8.57 -31.42 12.60
C ALA A 123 8.63 -31.50 11.06
N HIS A 124 9.35 -30.59 10.40
CA HIS A 124 9.59 -30.70 8.96
C HIS A 124 10.39 -31.96 8.62
N PHE A 125 11.28 -32.37 9.52
CA PHE A 125 12.14 -33.55 9.36
C PHE A 125 11.55 -34.82 9.99
N ASP A 126 10.54 -34.68 10.85
CA ASP A 126 9.82 -35.79 11.52
C ASP A 126 8.92 -36.63 10.57
N ARG A 127 8.88 -36.36 9.27
CA ARG A 127 8.12 -37.20 8.32
C ARG A 127 8.81 -38.55 8.15
N GLN A 128 8.61 -39.46 9.09
CA GLN A 128 8.67 -40.88 8.77
C GLN A 128 7.60 -41.14 7.70
N PRO A 129 7.91 -41.80 6.57
CA PRO A 129 6.86 -42.50 5.85
C PRO A 129 6.21 -43.44 6.86
N CYS A 130 4.90 -43.32 7.09
CA CYS A 130 4.16 -44.37 7.79
C CYS A 130 4.53 -45.67 7.05
N PRO A 131 5.21 -46.63 7.70
CA PRO A 131 5.54 -47.87 7.01
C PRO A 131 4.23 -48.44 6.46
N PRO A 132 4.19 -48.95 5.22
CA PRO A 132 2.95 -49.44 4.61
C PRO A 132 2.22 -50.47 5.51
N GLU A 133 2.97 -51.17 6.36
CA GLU A 133 2.47 -52.08 7.41
C GLU A 133 1.56 -51.40 8.44
N PHE A 134 1.79 -50.13 8.78
CA PHE A 134 0.95 -49.35 9.69
C PHE A 134 -0.25 -48.69 8.99
N ALA A 135 -0.17 -48.44 7.68
CA ALA A 135 -1.32 -47.93 6.92
C ALA A 135 -2.50 -48.92 6.96
N GLU A 136 -2.23 -50.23 6.93
CA GLU A 136 -3.25 -51.26 7.12
C GLU A 136 -3.80 -51.32 8.56
N ILE A 137 -2.95 -51.04 9.56
CA ILE A 137 -3.35 -51.03 10.97
C ILE A 137 -4.26 -49.84 11.26
N PHE A 138 -3.94 -48.65 10.76
CA PHE A 138 -4.80 -47.47 10.91
C PHE A 138 -6.12 -47.60 10.13
N ALA A 139 -6.11 -48.21 8.94
CA ALA A 139 -7.33 -48.54 8.20
C ALA A 139 -8.21 -49.59 8.93
N LYS A 140 -7.60 -50.51 9.69
CA LYS A 140 -8.31 -51.46 10.56
C LYS A 140 -8.82 -50.82 11.85
N LEU A 141 -8.12 -49.84 12.41
CA LEU A 141 -8.57 -49.10 13.60
C LEU A 141 -9.72 -48.15 13.29
N ASP A 142 -9.72 -47.49 12.12
CA ASP A 142 -10.82 -46.61 11.67
C ASP A 142 -12.10 -47.39 11.29
N SER A 143 -11.98 -48.71 11.03
CA SER A 143 -13.13 -49.58 10.72
C SER A 143 -13.71 -50.31 11.93
N LEU A 144 -13.13 -50.13 13.12
CA LEU A 144 -13.71 -50.61 14.37
C LEU A 144 -14.70 -49.58 14.92
N GLU A 145 -15.99 -49.82 14.71
CA GLU A 145 -17.05 -49.11 15.43
C GLU A 145 -16.93 -49.45 16.92
N PHE A 146 -16.48 -48.49 17.73
CA PHE A 146 -16.57 -48.60 19.18
C PHE A 146 -18.03 -48.37 19.60
N PRO A 147 -18.71 -49.39 20.17
CA PRO A 147 -20.04 -49.18 20.72
C PRO A 147 -19.93 -48.26 21.92
N GLY A 148 -20.77 -47.22 21.93
CA GLY A 148 -20.72 -46.14 22.91
C GLY A 148 -20.72 -46.64 24.35
N ALA A 149 -19.68 -46.27 25.09
CA ALA A 149 -19.66 -46.31 26.54
C ALA A 149 -19.69 -44.86 27.08
N PRO A 150 -20.49 -44.59 28.13
CA PRO A 150 -20.66 -43.25 28.69
C PRO A 150 -19.39 -42.77 29.42
N PRO A 151 -19.27 -41.47 29.72
CA PRO A 151 -18.07 -40.91 30.32
C PRO A 151 -18.05 -41.27 31.81
N ASP A 152 -17.19 -42.21 32.20
CA ASP A 152 -16.86 -42.41 33.61
C ASP A 152 -15.49 -41.80 33.90
N GLU A 153 -15.52 -40.76 34.75
CA GLU A 153 -14.36 -40.09 35.31
C GLU A 153 -13.75 -40.95 36.41
N SER A 154 -12.87 -41.90 36.07
CA SER A 154 -11.77 -42.33 36.95
C SER A 154 -10.89 -43.35 36.24
N VAL A 155 -9.63 -43.42 36.67
CA VAL A 155 -8.58 -44.36 36.22
C VAL A 155 -7.77 -43.89 35.01
N TYR A 156 -6.86 -42.94 35.26
CA TYR A 156 -5.52 -42.96 34.69
C TYR A 156 -4.53 -42.43 35.74
N SER A 157 -4.03 -43.33 36.57
CA SER A 157 -2.73 -43.13 37.24
C SER A 157 -1.88 -44.38 37.06
N ASP A 158 -1.62 -44.75 35.81
CA ASP A 158 -0.48 -45.61 35.55
C ASP A 158 0.74 -44.71 35.47
N VAL A 159 1.47 -44.69 36.60
CA VAL A 159 2.83 -44.21 36.70
C VAL A 159 3.64 -44.91 35.62
N ILE A 160 4.02 -44.17 34.59
CA ILE A 160 4.97 -44.64 33.58
C ILE A 160 6.29 -44.90 34.31
N ASP A 161 6.61 -46.17 34.52
CA ASP A 161 7.90 -46.64 35.02
C ASP A 161 8.99 -46.25 34.00
N PRO A 162 9.86 -45.27 34.31
CA PRO A 162 10.89 -44.81 33.38
C PRO A 162 11.98 -45.86 33.11
N SER A 163 12.00 -46.96 33.86
CA SER A 163 13.05 -47.98 33.79
C SER A 163 12.76 -49.14 32.83
N LYS A 164 11.58 -49.16 32.18
CA LYS A 164 11.18 -50.26 31.27
C LYS A 164 11.03 -49.89 29.80
N HIS A 165 11.30 -48.65 29.40
CA HIS A 165 11.40 -48.28 27.98
C HIS A 165 12.84 -48.30 27.49
N ASP A 166 13.30 -49.50 27.12
CA ASP A 166 14.45 -49.75 26.24
C ASP A 166 14.18 -49.31 24.77
N PHE A 167 13.31 -48.30 24.59
CA PHE A 167 12.86 -47.79 23.29
C PHE A 167 13.71 -46.61 22.81
N LEU A 168 14.46 -45.96 23.71
CA LEU A 168 15.39 -44.88 23.37
C LEU A 168 16.80 -45.37 23.01
N GLN A 169 17.11 -46.66 23.22
CA GLN A 169 18.44 -47.24 22.92
C GLN A 169 18.48 -48.06 21.61
N LYS A 170 17.35 -48.20 20.89
CA LYS A 170 17.28 -48.84 19.57
C LYS A 170 16.89 -47.85 18.46
N LEU A 171 17.46 -46.65 18.50
CA LEU A 171 17.36 -45.69 17.41
C LEU A 171 18.38 -46.08 16.33
N ASP A 172 17.88 -46.52 15.18
CA ASP A 172 18.68 -46.73 13.98
C ASP A 172 19.37 -45.41 13.58
N PRO A 173 20.71 -45.35 13.53
CA PRO A 173 21.47 -44.19 13.06
C PRO A 173 21.16 -43.76 11.62
N SER A 174 20.33 -44.52 10.90
CA SER A 174 20.13 -44.40 9.44
C SER A 174 18.85 -43.67 9.04
N ASP A 175 18.10 -43.03 9.94
CA ASP A 175 16.92 -42.22 9.57
C ASP A 175 17.35 -40.95 8.81
N PRO A 176 17.10 -40.86 7.48
CA PRO A 176 17.56 -39.74 6.67
C PRO A 176 16.95 -38.39 7.10
N GLY A 177 15.79 -38.40 7.75
CA GLY A 177 15.15 -37.19 8.27
C GLY A 177 15.91 -36.61 9.47
N GLN A 178 16.31 -37.46 10.41
CA GLN A 178 17.06 -37.05 11.60
C GLN A 178 18.45 -36.54 11.26
N GLU A 179 19.13 -37.19 10.30
CA GLU A 179 20.45 -36.73 9.85
C GLU A 179 20.35 -35.36 9.17
N ARG A 180 19.33 -35.14 8.32
CA ARG A 180 19.06 -33.82 7.75
C ARG A 180 18.76 -32.75 8.81
N SER A 181 17.98 -33.09 9.84
CA SER A 181 17.72 -32.19 10.98
C SER A 181 19.02 -31.82 11.71
N ARG A 182 19.88 -32.80 12.00
CA ARG A 182 21.20 -32.58 12.64
C ARG A 182 22.10 -31.67 11.82
N ILE A 183 22.21 -31.93 10.52
CA ILE A 183 22.99 -31.08 9.60
C ILE A 183 22.47 -29.64 9.65
N TRP A 184 21.16 -29.45 9.61
CA TRP A 184 20.60 -28.10 9.67
C TRP A 184 20.77 -27.42 11.03
N ARG A 185 20.67 -28.14 12.15
CA ARG A 185 20.97 -27.57 13.46
C ARG A 185 22.42 -27.12 13.56
N ASP A 186 23.36 -27.93 13.06
CA ASP A 186 24.78 -27.55 13.02
C ASP A 186 25.00 -26.27 12.19
N ARG A 187 24.36 -26.19 11.01
CA ARG A 187 24.39 -24.96 10.18
C ARG A 187 23.85 -23.74 10.94
N LEU A 188 22.72 -23.87 11.63
CA LEU A 188 22.14 -22.79 12.43
C LEU A 188 23.02 -22.42 13.63
N ASP A 189 23.67 -23.39 14.27
CA ASP A 189 24.61 -23.15 15.36
C ASP A 189 25.88 -22.43 14.87
N VAL A 190 26.39 -22.79 13.69
CA VAL A 190 27.50 -22.07 13.03
C VAL A 190 27.10 -20.62 12.75
N MET A 191 25.87 -20.37 12.29
CA MET A 191 25.36 -19.00 12.13
C MET A 191 25.27 -18.24 13.44
N ASN A 192 24.74 -18.86 14.49
CA ASN A 192 24.59 -18.23 15.79
C ASN A 192 25.96 -17.88 16.40
N ARG A 193 26.98 -18.71 16.19
CA ARG A 193 28.36 -18.43 16.60
C ARG A 193 29.00 -17.32 15.77
N SER A 194 28.60 -17.18 14.51
CA SER A 194 29.07 -16.15 13.58
C SER A 194 28.08 -14.99 13.44
N ALA A 195 27.30 -14.71 14.49
CA ALA A 195 26.18 -13.79 14.43
C ALA A 195 26.60 -12.45 13.84
N THR A 196 25.94 -12.07 12.74
CA THR A 196 26.03 -10.72 12.20
C THR A 196 25.73 -9.74 13.33
N PRO A 197 26.57 -8.73 13.58
CA PRO A 197 26.22 -7.66 14.49
C PRO A 197 24.84 -7.11 14.13
N GLU A 198 23.93 -6.98 15.11
CA GLU A 198 22.51 -6.64 14.85
C GLU A 198 22.38 -5.33 14.04
N ASP A 199 23.33 -4.41 14.23
CA ASP A 199 23.47 -3.13 13.54
C ASP A 199 23.93 -3.25 12.07
N GLN A 200 24.32 -4.43 11.60
CA GLN A 200 24.76 -4.71 10.23
C GLN A 200 23.73 -5.46 9.38
N THR A 201 22.52 -5.66 9.89
CA THR A 201 21.48 -6.45 9.22
C THR A 201 20.69 -5.63 8.19
N VAL A 202 20.20 -6.31 7.14
CA VAL A 202 19.28 -5.72 6.15
C VAL A 202 18.03 -5.14 6.84
N GLY A 203 17.50 -5.83 7.85
CA GLY A 203 16.34 -5.38 8.63
C GLY A 203 16.54 -4.00 9.24
N VAL A 204 17.66 -3.81 9.97
CA VAL A 204 17.98 -2.53 10.62
C VAL A 204 18.18 -1.42 9.59
N TYR A 205 18.95 -1.67 8.54
CA TYR A 205 19.21 -0.64 7.52
C TYR A 205 17.98 -0.26 6.70
N VAL A 206 17.07 -1.20 6.43
CA VAL A 206 15.79 -0.89 5.78
C VAL A 206 14.98 0.07 6.65
N GLU A 207 14.86 -0.17 7.96
CA GLU A 207 14.14 0.73 8.86
C GLU A 207 14.80 2.11 8.95
N GLN A 208 16.14 2.18 9.03
CA GLN A 208 16.88 3.44 9.00
C GLN A 208 16.67 4.20 7.69
N PHE A 209 16.72 3.51 6.55
CA PHE A 209 16.49 4.13 5.24
C PHE A 209 15.06 4.69 5.15
N ILE A 210 14.07 3.93 5.59
CA ILE A 210 12.67 4.37 5.60
C ILE A 210 12.48 5.55 6.57
N ALA A 211 13.12 5.55 7.73
CA ALA A 211 13.10 6.67 8.67
C ALA A 211 13.69 7.95 8.05
N LYS A 212 14.83 7.85 7.35
CA LYS A 212 15.42 8.96 6.59
C LYS A 212 14.45 9.49 5.52
N LYS A 213 13.78 8.61 4.77
CA LYS A 213 12.80 9.02 3.74
C LYS A 213 11.53 9.63 4.36
N LYS A 214 11.10 9.19 5.54
CA LYS A 214 10.03 9.84 6.31
C LYS A 214 10.42 11.27 6.69
N ALA A 215 11.64 11.48 7.18
CA ALA A 215 12.13 12.83 7.48
C ALA A 215 12.13 13.74 6.24
N SER A 216 12.59 13.24 5.08
CA SER A 216 12.48 13.97 3.81
C SER A 216 11.04 14.30 3.43
N ALA A 217 10.08 13.42 3.73
CA ALA A 217 8.67 13.69 3.46
C ALA A 217 8.09 14.74 4.42
N SER A 218 8.46 14.71 5.70
CA SER A 218 8.12 15.76 6.68
C SER A 218 8.69 17.13 6.28
N ALA A 219 9.86 17.14 5.63
CA ALA A 219 10.46 18.34 5.05
C ALA A 219 9.88 18.75 3.68
N GLY A 220 8.87 18.05 3.16
CA GLY A 220 8.24 18.36 1.86
C GLY A 220 9.07 18.00 0.63
N GLN A 221 10.22 17.34 0.79
CA GLN A 221 11.09 16.91 -0.31
C GLN A 221 10.60 15.61 -0.98
N LEU A 222 9.76 14.84 -0.29
CA LEU A 222 9.22 13.57 -0.77
C LEU A 222 7.73 13.47 -0.44
N THR A 223 6.95 12.77 -1.26
CA THR A 223 5.55 12.53 -0.93
C THR A 223 5.39 11.37 0.05
N ALA A 224 4.37 11.44 0.90
CA ALA A 224 3.97 10.35 1.79
C ALA A 224 3.75 9.03 1.04
N GLY A 225 3.11 9.08 -0.14
CA GLY A 225 2.92 7.90 -0.99
C GLY A 225 4.22 7.28 -1.47
N ARG A 226 5.27 8.08 -1.76
CA ARG A 226 6.57 7.54 -2.17
C ARG A 226 7.30 6.84 -1.03
N VAL A 227 7.22 7.37 0.19
CA VAL A 227 7.76 6.69 1.39
C VAL A 227 7.05 5.35 1.61
N TYR A 228 5.72 5.33 1.49
CA TYR A 228 4.94 4.11 1.62
C TYR A 228 5.32 3.05 0.57
N ALA A 229 5.48 3.45 -0.69
CA ALA A 229 5.93 2.56 -1.76
C ALA A 229 7.34 2.00 -1.47
N LEU A 230 8.29 2.85 -1.05
CA LEU A 230 9.63 2.39 -0.65
C LEU A 230 9.56 1.37 0.48
N ARG A 231 8.71 1.60 1.49
CA ARG A 231 8.50 0.65 2.60
C ARG A 231 8.02 -0.69 2.06
N LEU A 232 6.96 -0.70 1.25
CA LEU A 232 6.42 -1.95 0.67
C LEU A 232 7.45 -2.71 -0.17
N HIS A 233 8.25 -2.00 -0.94
CA HIS A 233 9.25 -2.61 -1.82
C HIS A 233 10.44 -3.16 -1.04
N LEU A 234 10.94 -2.43 -0.05
CA LEU A 234 12.09 -2.84 0.75
C LEU A 234 11.74 -3.88 1.81
N THR A 235 10.52 -3.84 2.37
CA THR A 235 10.01 -4.94 3.20
C THR A 235 9.97 -6.24 2.41
N HIS A 236 9.50 -6.21 1.16
CA HIS A 236 9.53 -7.39 0.31
C HIS A 236 10.95 -7.92 0.06
N PHE A 237 11.91 -7.03 -0.25
CA PHE A 237 13.30 -7.44 -0.45
C PHE A 237 13.92 -8.01 0.84
N ARG A 238 13.72 -7.35 1.98
CA ARG A 238 14.13 -7.83 3.31
C ARG A 238 13.56 -9.22 3.58
N ASP A 239 12.27 -9.39 3.36
CA ASP A 239 11.57 -10.64 3.63
C ASP A 239 12.03 -11.77 2.69
N TRP A 240 12.46 -11.43 1.47
CA TRP A 240 13.01 -12.35 0.48
C TRP A 240 14.46 -12.76 0.78
N VAL A 241 15.33 -11.81 1.16
CA VAL A 241 16.76 -12.07 1.43
C VAL A 241 16.99 -12.61 2.86
N GLY A 242 16.10 -12.28 3.79
CA GLY A 242 16.26 -12.50 5.22
C GLY A 242 16.51 -11.18 5.98
N SER A 243 15.78 -10.96 7.07
CA SER A 243 15.94 -9.80 7.94
C SER A 243 17.35 -9.70 8.53
N GLU A 244 17.90 -10.83 8.95
CA GLU A 244 19.21 -10.96 9.61
C GLU A 244 20.39 -11.05 8.62
N PHE A 245 20.13 -10.94 7.32
CA PHE A 245 21.16 -10.98 6.30
C PHE A 245 22.12 -9.79 6.47
N ASN A 246 23.44 -10.03 6.44
CA ASN A 246 24.43 -8.95 6.59
C ASN A 246 24.48 -8.11 5.31
N VAL A 247 24.38 -6.78 5.44
CA VAL A 247 24.43 -5.89 4.27
C VAL A 247 25.75 -5.94 3.51
N VAL A 248 26.87 -6.26 4.18
CA VAL A 248 28.20 -6.42 3.56
C VAL A 248 28.24 -7.63 2.62
N ASP A 249 27.40 -8.64 2.88
CA ASP A 249 27.32 -9.85 2.07
C ASP A 249 26.47 -9.69 0.80
N ILE A 250 25.80 -8.54 0.61
CA ILE A 250 24.97 -8.28 -0.58
C ILE A 250 25.87 -8.11 -1.81
N LYS A 251 26.08 -9.22 -2.51
CA LYS A 251 26.81 -9.33 -3.78
C LYS A 251 25.90 -9.22 -4.99
N GLY A 252 26.50 -9.09 -6.18
CA GLY A 252 25.78 -9.03 -7.46
C GLY A 252 24.83 -10.20 -7.67
N LYS A 253 25.27 -11.43 -7.36
CA LYS A 253 24.45 -12.65 -7.44
C LYS A 253 23.12 -12.53 -6.69
N HIS A 254 23.08 -11.95 -5.49
CA HIS A 254 21.82 -11.79 -4.75
C HIS A 254 20.85 -10.82 -5.43
N LEU A 255 21.37 -9.81 -6.14
CA LEU A 255 20.54 -8.88 -6.90
C LEU A 255 20.03 -9.50 -8.20
N ASP A 256 20.84 -10.34 -8.85
CA ASP A 256 20.43 -11.12 -10.00
C ASP A 256 19.36 -12.15 -9.59
N ASP A 257 19.56 -12.87 -8.49
CA ASP A 257 18.59 -13.84 -7.95
C ASP A 257 17.27 -13.18 -7.54
N TYR A 258 17.34 -11.98 -6.95
CA TYR A 258 16.13 -11.21 -6.66
C TYR A 258 15.44 -10.78 -7.95
N HIS A 259 16.20 -10.37 -8.98
CA HIS A 259 15.65 -10.01 -10.29
C HIS A 259 14.98 -11.19 -10.97
N GLU A 260 15.57 -12.39 -10.93
CA GLU A 260 14.98 -13.63 -11.41
C GLU A 260 13.67 -13.95 -10.67
N ALA A 261 13.66 -13.89 -9.34
CA ALA A 261 12.44 -14.09 -8.55
C ALA A 261 11.33 -13.08 -8.92
N LEU A 262 11.68 -11.81 -9.16
CA LEU A 262 10.72 -10.81 -9.63
C LEU A 262 10.19 -11.15 -11.04
N LEU A 263 11.01 -11.72 -11.93
CA LEU A 263 10.61 -12.14 -13.27
C LEU A 263 9.69 -13.37 -13.22
N GLU A 264 9.97 -14.33 -12.33
CA GLU A 264 9.09 -15.48 -12.08
C GLU A 264 7.70 -15.03 -11.61
N ASP A 265 7.64 -14.07 -10.68
CA ASP A 265 6.36 -13.51 -10.22
C ASP A 265 5.60 -12.74 -11.33
N VAL A 266 6.32 -12.17 -12.30
CA VAL A 266 5.72 -11.59 -13.51
C VAL A 266 5.20 -12.69 -14.45
N GLY A 267 5.99 -13.74 -14.69
CA GLY A 267 5.60 -14.90 -15.49
C GLY A 267 4.38 -15.62 -14.92
N ALA A 268 4.31 -15.74 -13.59
CA ALA A 268 3.17 -16.29 -12.85
C ALA A 268 1.98 -15.33 -12.74
N LYS A 269 2.04 -14.14 -13.36
CA LYS A 269 1.00 -13.09 -13.32
C LYS A 269 0.62 -12.62 -11.91
N LYS A 270 1.49 -12.84 -10.92
CA LYS A 270 1.30 -12.27 -9.57
C LYS A 270 1.50 -10.76 -9.61
N TRP A 271 2.46 -10.27 -10.40
CA TRP A 271 2.72 -8.84 -10.59
C TRP A 271 2.79 -8.43 -12.06
N SER A 272 2.55 -7.13 -12.30
CA SER A 272 2.87 -6.49 -13.57
C SER A 272 4.38 -6.24 -13.68
N GLY A 273 4.91 -6.20 -14.91
CA GLY A 273 6.30 -5.80 -15.16
C GLY A 273 6.64 -4.40 -14.62
N THR A 274 5.67 -3.48 -14.58
CA THR A 274 5.87 -2.15 -13.96
C THR A 274 6.09 -2.26 -12.46
N THR A 275 5.27 -3.05 -11.75
CA THR A 275 5.40 -3.28 -10.31
C THR A 275 6.74 -3.90 -9.97
N ALA A 276 7.15 -4.94 -10.69
CA ALA A 276 8.42 -5.61 -10.49
C ALA A 276 9.61 -4.67 -10.73
N ALA A 277 9.58 -3.91 -11.83
CA ALA A 277 10.61 -2.91 -12.13
C ALA A 277 10.71 -1.82 -11.05
N ASP A 278 9.58 -1.36 -10.49
CA ASP A 278 9.58 -0.34 -9.43
C ASP A 278 10.10 -0.90 -8.08
N ARG A 279 9.83 -2.18 -7.79
CA ARG A 279 10.44 -2.90 -6.65
C ARG A 279 11.95 -2.96 -6.81
N LEU A 280 12.44 -3.47 -7.95
CA LEU A 280 13.86 -3.57 -8.25
C LEU A 280 14.55 -2.20 -8.19
N GLY A 281 13.96 -1.17 -8.78
CA GLY A 281 14.49 0.20 -8.73
C GLY A 281 14.60 0.75 -7.30
N SER A 282 13.69 0.36 -6.41
CA SER A 282 13.75 0.74 -5.00
C SER A 282 14.88 0.03 -4.27
N VAL A 283 15.09 -1.25 -4.54
CA VAL A 283 16.24 -2.03 -4.01
C VAL A 283 17.56 -1.45 -4.52
N LYS A 284 17.69 -1.16 -5.82
CA LYS A 284 18.89 -0.51 -6.38
C LYS A 284 19.20 0.83 -5.71
N THR A 285 18.16 1.59 -5.37
CA THR A 285 18.33 2.86 -4.63
C THR A 285 18.81 2.62 -3.21
N PHE A 286 18.28 1.60 -2.54
CA PHE A 286 18.67 1.21 -1.19
C PHE A 286 20.12 0.71 -1.12
N VAL A 287 20.52 -0.20 -2.01
CA VAL A 287 21.89 -0.73 -2.04
C VAL A 287 22.90 0.36 -2.39
N ARG A 288 22.58 1.27 -3.32
CA ARG A 288 23.43 2.44 -3.58
C ARG A 288 23.56 3.34 -2.35
N TRP A 289 22.49 3.48 -1.56
CA TRP A 289 22.55 4.23 -0.31
C TRP A 289 23.43 3.55 0.74
N LEU A 290 23.37 2.22 0.89
CA LEU A 290 24.26 1.46 1.79
C LEU A 290 25.74 1.73 1.48
N TRP A 291 26.10 1.71 0.19
CA TRP A 291 27.44 2.06 -0.26
C TRP A 291 27.81 3.52 0.05
N GLN A 292 26.88 4.47 -0.16
CA GLN A 292 27.12 5.90 0.13
C GLN A 292 27.32 6.22 1.61
N ILE A 293 26.82 5.38 2.52
CA ILE A 293 27.01 5.55 3.96
C ILE A 293 28.10 4.63 4.52
N GLU A 294 28.90 4.02 3.63
CA GLU A 294 30.01 3.12 3.99
C GLU A 294 29.59 1.87 4.77
N ALA A 295 28.30 1.53 4.78
CA ALA A 295 27.78 0.27 5.33
C ALA A 295 28.12 -0.94 4.43
N MET A 296 28.50 -0.68 3.17
CA MET A 296 28.95 -1.69 2.22
C MET A 296 30.26 -1.22 1.58
N PRO A 297 31.32 -2.05 1.54
CA PRO A 297 32.64 -1.64 1.10
C PRO A 297 32.73 -1.39 -0.41
N SER A 298 31.93 -2.11 -1.21
CA SER A 298 31.96 -2.01 -2.68
C SER A 298 30.59 -2.20 -3.29
N LEU A 299 30.25 -1.38 -4.29
CA LEU A 299 29.01 -1.53 -5.04
C LEU A 299 29.07 -2.75 -5.99
N PRO A 300 28.05 -3.63 -6.03
CA PRO A 300 28.01 -4.74 -6.98
C PRO A 300 28.12 -4.30 -8.45
N ARG A 301 28.90 -5.02 -9.26
CA ARG A 301 29.19 -4.65 -10.67
C ARG A 301 27.94 -4.61 -11.56
N ASN A 302 26.94 -5.44 -11.29
CA ASN A 302 25.66 -5.41 -12.00
C ASN A 302 24.78 -4.19 -11.68
N MET A 303 25.18 -3.35 -10.70
CA MET A 303 24.54 -2.06 -10.41
C MET A 303 25.15 -0.87 -11.17
N ASP A 304 26.16 -1.14 -12.00
CA ASP A 304 26.74 -0.10 -12.85
C ASP A 304 25.66 0.53 -13.74
N ARG A 305 25.82 1.83 -14.02
CA ARG A 305 24.82 2.65 -14.72
C ARG A 305 24.47 2.07 -16.08
N ASP A 306 25.46 1.49 -16.76
CA ASP A 306 25.34 1.00 -18.14
C ASP A 306 24.93 -0.48 -18.21
N SER A 307 24.93 -1.19 -17.06
CA SER A 307 24.55 -2.60 -17.02
C SER A 307 23.07 -2.81 -17.33
N GLN A 308 22.80 -3.70 -18.29
CA GLN A 308 21.43 -4.14 -18.62
C GLN A 308 20.97 -5.35 -17.79
N ALA A 309 21.84 -5.92 -16.95
CA ALA A 309 21.54 -7.16 -16.20
C ALA A 309 20.29 -7.00 -15.30
N LEU A 310 20.22 -5.91 -14.53
CA LEU A 310 19.13 -5.64 -13.60
C LEU A 310 18.03 -4.76 -14.22
N LYS A 311 17.48 -5.20 -15.37
CA LYS A 311 16.42 -4.50 -16.09
C LYS A 311 15.19 -5.38 -16.24
N ILE A 312 14.04 -4.82 -15.90
CA ILE A 312 12.73 -5.45 -16.15
C ILE A 312 12.02 -4.58 -17.18
N VAL A 313 11.63 -5.20 -18.30
CA VAL A 313 10.93 -4.51 -19.38
C VAL A 313 9.55 -4.07 -18.88
N LYS A 314 9.26 -2.78 -19.02
CA LYS A 314 7.93 -2.23 -18.75
C LYS A 314 7.14 -2.27 -20.05
N THR A 315 6.07 -3.05 -20.09
CA THR A 315 5.10 -2.95 -21.18
C THR A 315 4.50 -1.55 -21.15
N LEU A 316 4.64 -0.81 -22.25
CA LEU A 316 4.01 0.50 -22.39
C LEU A 316 2.50 0.28 -22.47
N PRO A 317 1.71 0.83 -21.53
CA PRO A 317 0.27 0.66 -21.58
C PRO A 317 -0.31 1.41 -22.78
N THR A 318 -1.18 0.75 -23.54
CA THR A 318 -1.97 1.39 -24.60
C THR A 318 -2.68 2.63 -24.05
N ILE A 319 -2.62 3.74 -24.78
CA ILE A 319 -3.30 4.97 -24.38
C ILE A 319 -4.81 4.73 -24.50
N VAL A 320 -5.48 4.61 -23.36
CA VAL A 320 -6.93 4.53 -23.30
C VAL A 320 -7.50 5.95 -23.36
N THR A 321 -8.32 6.24 -24.37
CA THR A 321 -9.10 7.48 -24.55
C THR A 321 -10.60 7.16 -24.59
N PHE A 322 -11.43 8.17 -24.32
CA PHE A 322 -12.88 8.10 -24.48
C PHE A 322 -13.29 8.46 -25.91
N THR A 323 -14.36 7.87 -26.42
CA THR A 323 -15.01 8.33 -27.65
C THR A 323 -15.98 9.46 -27.34
N LYS A 324 -16.36 10.24 -28.37
CA LYS A 324 -17.39 11.29 -28.23
C LYS A 324 -18.71 10.72 -27.67
N GLN A 325 -19.13 9.55 -28.15
CA GLN A 325 -20.37 8.89 -27.72
C GLN A 325 -20.31 8.46 -26.24
N GLU A 326 -19.15 8.01 -25.75
CA GLU A 326 -19.00 7.68 -24.34
C GLU A 326 -19.07 8.93 -23.46
N ILE A 327 -18.49 10.05 -23.89
CA ILE A 327 -18.61 11.33 -23.18
C ILE A 327 -20.07 11.81 -23.18
N ALA A 328 -20.75 11.75 -24.32
CA ALA A 328 -22.17 12.08 -24.45
C ALA A 328 -23.07 11.18 -23.60
N THR A 329 -22.66 9.93 -23.34
CA THR A 329 -23.34 9.03 -22.40
C THR A 329 -23.05 9.39 -20.94
N LEU A 330 -21.81 9.77 -20.62
CA LEU A 330 -21.37 10.04 -19.24
C LEU A 330 -21.96 11.33 -18.67
N LEU A 331 -21.99 12.41 -19.46
CA LEU A 331 -22.34 13.74 -18.95
C LEU A 331 -23.80 13.84 -18.45
N PRO A 332 -24.83 13.33 -19.15
CA PRO A 332 -26.21 13.38 -18.67
C PRO A 332 -26.45 12.54 -17.42
N GLU A 333 -25.75 11.41 -17.30
CA GLU A 333 -25.90 10.47 -16.18
C GLU A 333 -25.18 10.91 -14.90
N ALA A 334 -24.26 11.88 -15.02
CA ALA A 334 -23.48 12.44 -13.94
C ALA A 334 -24.29 13.47 -13.12
N SER A 335 -24.13 13.47 -11.80
CA SER A 335 -24.57 14.60 -10.99
C SER A 335 -23.80 15.87 -11.38
N ASP A 336 -24.38 17.05 -11.20
CA ASP A 336 -23.73 18.35 -11.49
C ASP A 336 -22.29 18.43 -10.98
N ARG A 337 -22.06 18.01 -9.73
CA ARG A 337 -20.73 17.98 -9.14
C ARG A 337 -19.76 17.00 -9.83
N THR A 338 -20.26 15.83 -10.26
CA THR A 338 -19.44 14.84 -10.98
C THR A 338 -19.18 15.30 -12.41
N LYS A 339 -20.19 15.91 -13.05
CA LYS A 339 -20.11 16.55 -14.36
C LYS A 339 -19.04 17.63 -14.35
N LEU A 340 -19.03 18.52 -13.34
CA LEU A 340 -17.96 19.51 -13.15
C LEU A 340 -16.57 18.87 -13.14
N TYR A 341 -16.39 17.78 -12.40
CA TYR A 341 -15.09 17.10 -12.36
C TYR A 341 -14.67 16.59 -13.73
N ILE A 342 -15.59 15.98 -14.48
CA ILE A 342 -15.34 15.48 -15.84
C ILE A 342 -14.95 16.65 -16.76
N LEU A 343 -15.72 17.74 -16.72
CA LEU A 343 -15.48 18.93 -17.51
C LEU A 343 -14.14 19.58 -17.19
N LEU A 344 -13.74 19.72 -15.92
CA LEU A 344 -12.41 20.25 -15.57
C LEU A 344 -11.27 19.38 -16.10
N MET A 345 -11.47 18.06 -16.22
CA MET A 345 -10.47 17.16 -16.81
C MET A 345 -10.42 17.28 -18.34
N LEU A 346 -11.56 17.47 -19.01
CA LEU A 346 -11.65 17.60 -20.46
C LEU A 346 -11.25 19.00 -20.95
N ASN A 347 -11.69 20.05 -20.25
CA ASN A 347 -11.50 21.46 -20.57
C ASN A 347 -10.09 21.94 -20.20
N CYS A 348 -9.51 21.45 -19.09
CA CYS A 348 -8.25 21.99 -18.54
C CYS A 348 -7.17 20.93 -18.29
N GLY A 349 -7.35 19.68 -18.75
CA GLY A 349 -6.35 18.63 -18.63
C GLY A 349 -6.01 18.21 -17.18
N MET A 350 -6.85 18.63 -16.22
CA MET A 350 -6.58 18.50 -14.79
C MET A 350 -6.58 17.03 -14.33
N THR A 351 -5.82 16.74 -13.27
CA THR A 351 -5.94 15.50 -12.50
C THR A 351 -6.81 15.71 -11.26
N GLN A 352 -7.19 14.64 -10.56
CA GLN A 352 -7.98 14.75 -9.32
C GLN A 352 -7.30 15.64 -8.26
N LYS A 353 -5.96 15.60 -8.19
CA LYS A 353 -5.19 16.47 -7.30
C LYS A 353 -5.26 17.92 -7.75
N ASP A 354 -5.15 18.19 -9.06
CA ASP A 354 -5.26 19.55 -9.59
C ASP A 354 -6.65 20.13 -9.30
N ILE A 355 -7.72 19.36 -9.50
CA ILE A 355 -9.10 19.76 -9.14
C ILE A 355 -9.22 20.06 -7.64
N SER A 356 -8.66 19.20 -6.79
CA SER A 356 -8.75 19.39 -5.34
C SER A 356 -7.91 20.56 -4.81
N ASP A 357 -6.82 20.90 -5.49
CA ASP A 357 -5.90 21.98 -5.08
C ASP A 357 -6.17 23.29 -5.81
N LEU A 358 -7.17 23.35 -6.70
CA LEU A 358 -7.58 24.59 -7.37
C LEU A 358 -7.93 25.65 -6.32
N ASP A 359 -7.24 26.78 -6.35
CA ASP A 359 -7.44 27.88 -5.40
C ASP A 359 -8.40 28.94 -5.96
N LEU A 360 -9.15 29.59 -5.08
CA LEU A 360 -10.05 30.69 -5.43
C LEU A 360 -9.31 31.84 -6.14
N SER A 361 -8.03 32.07 -5.82
CA SER A 361 -7.21 33.08 -6.50
C SER A 361 -6.78 32.70 -7.92
N GLU A 362 -6.88 31.42 -8.30
CA GLU A 362 -6.54 30.93 -9.64
C GLU A 362 -7.69 31.09 -10.64
N VAL A 363 -8.88 31.50 -10.18
CA VAL A 363 -10.09 31.60 -11.00
C VAL A 363 -10.45 33.07 -11.24
N ASN A 364 -10.40 33.50 -12.51
CA ASN A 364 -11.03 34.74 -12.94
C ASN A 364 -12.50 34.44 -13.26
N TRP A 365 -13.38 34.73 -12.30
CA TRP A 365 -14.80 34.42 -12.43
C TRP A 365 -15.48 35.18 -13.57
N ASP A 366 -15.12 36.44 -13.75
CA ASP A 366 -15.78 37.33 -14.70
C ASP A 366 -15.33 37.04 -16.14
N ALA A 367 -14.04 36.80 -16.34
CA ALA A 367 -13.52 36.37 -17.63
C ALA A 367 -13.78 34.88 -17.94
N GLY A 368 -14.21 34.09 -16.94
CA GLY A 368 -14.42 32.66 -17.10
C GLY A 368 -13.13 31.89 -17.35
N ARG A 369 -12.04 32.20 -16.63
CA ARG A 369 -10.72 31.61 -16.86
C ARG A 369 -10.11 31.01 -15.60
N ILE A 370 -9.25 30.00 -15.79
CA ILE A 370 -8.40 29.45 -14.74
C ILE A 370 -6.94 29.63 -15.14
N THR A 371 -6.19 30.39 -14.36
CA THR A 371 -4.75 30.59 -14.57
C THR A 371 -3.98 29.88 -13.47
N ARG A 372 -3.22 28.83 -13.80
CA ARG A 372 -2.57 28.00 -12.77
C ARG A 372 -1.28 27.32 -13.20
N LYS A 373 -0.48 26.93 -12.21
CA LYS A 373 0.55 25.88 -12.35
C LYS A 373 0.00 24.53 -11.91
N ARG A 374 0.45 23.47 -12.56
CA ARG A 374 0.07 22.10 -12.20
C ARG A 374 0.53 21.73 -10.78
N SER A 375 -0.35 21.17 -9.95
CA SER A 375 -0.09 20.92 -8.52
C SER A 375 1.09 19.99 -8.25
N LYS A 376 1.31 18.97 -9.11
CA LYS A 376 2.43 18.02 -8.94
C LYS A 376 3.79 18.70 -9.10
N THR A 377 3.87 19.72 -9.96
CA THR A 377 5.14 20.29 -10.41
C THR A 377 5.23 21.80 -10.16
N LYS A 378 4.31 22.36 -9.37
CA LYS A 378 4.21 23.80 -9.09
C LYS A 378 5.50 24.45 -8.55
N ASN A 379 6.36 23.67 -7.89
CA ASN A 379 7.62 24.13 -7.30
C ASN A 379 8.79 24.11 -8.31
N HIS A 380 8.58 23.64 -9.55
CA HIS A 380 9.61 23.67 -10.58
C HIS A 380 9.48 24.94 -11.42
N GLU A 381 10.60 25.66 -11.59
CA GLU A 381 10.63 26.94 -12.31
C GLU A 381 10.17 26.80 -13.76
N ASN A 382 10.61 25.74 -14.45
CA ASN A 382 10.34 25.49 -15.87
C ASN A 382 8.92 25.01 -16.18
N VAL A 383 8.03 24.90 -15.18
CA VAL A 383 6.65 24.48 -15.41
C VAL A 383 5.82 25.70 -15.81
N PRO A 384 5.11 25.64 -16.96
CA PRO A 384 4.33 26.77 -17.43
C PRO A 384 3.18 27.09 -16.47
N ILE A 385 2.85 28.38 -16.40
CA ILE A 385 1.54 28.85 -15.95
C ILE A 385 0.64 28.78 -17.17
N VAL A 386 -0.46 28.06 -17.08
CA VAL A 386 -1.40 27.90 -18.19
C VAL A 386 -2.68 28.66 -17.85
N ASP A 387 -3.16 29.44 -18.80
CA ASP A 387 -4.40 30.20 -18.70
C ASP A 387 -5.48 29.54 -19.56
N TYR A 388 -6.43 28.88 -18.90
CA TYR A 388 -7.47 28.08 -19.54
C TYR A 388 -8.78 28.87 -19.61
N PRO A 389 -9.32 29.16 -20.81
CA PRO A 389 -10.71 29.57 -20.93
C PRO A 389 -11.64 28.40 -20.55
N LEU A 390 -12.69 28.69 -19.79
CA LEU A 390 -13.69 27.71 -19.41
C LEU A 390 -14.84 27.70 -20.41
N TRP A 391 -15.34 26.51 -20.73
CA TRP A 391 -16.62 26.39 -21.42
C TRP A 391 -17.74 26.96 -20.53
N PRO A 392 -18.82 27.51 -21.14
CA PRO A 392 -19.92 28.11 -20.38
C PRO A 392 -20.48 27.18 -19.30
N GLU A 393 -20.71 25.90 -19.65
CA GLU A 393 -21.21 24.90 -18.71
C GLU A 393 -20.19 24.58 -17.59
N THR A 394 -18.89 24.53 -17.91
CA THR A 394 -17.83 24.36 -16.90
C THR A 394 -17.84 25.51 -15.90
N LEU A 395 -17.93 26.76 -16.37
CA LEU A 395 -17.97 27.94 -15.51
C LEU A 395 -19.25 27.99 -14.67
N ARG A 396 -20.40 27.67 -15.27
CA ARG A 396 -21.70 27.63 -14.58
C ARG A 396 -21.65 26.65 -13.40
N LEU A 397 -21.20 25.42 -13.66
CA LEU A 397 -21.06 24.40 -12.62
C LEU A 397 -19.98 24.74 -11.59
N LEU A 398 -18.87 25.35 -12.00
CA LEU A 398 -17.83 25.79 -11.07
C LEU A 398 -18.35 26.87 -10.12
N ARG A 399 -19.16 27.82 -10.61
CA ARG A 399 -19.84 28.84 -9.79
C ARG A 399 -20.86 28.21 -8.83
N GLN A 400 -21.59 27.18 -9.26
CA GLN A 400 -22.57 26.46 -8.45
C GLN A 400 -21.90 25.67 -7.30
N GLU A 401 -20.83 24.94 -7.61
CA GLU A 401 -20.24 23.94 -6.69
C GLU A 401 -19.10 24.48 -5.81
N ARG A 402 -18.71 25.75 -6.00
CA ARG A 402 -17.64 26.40 -5.23
C ARG A 402 -17.98 26.49 -3.74
N CYS A 403 -16.94 26.47 -2.92
CA CYS A 403 -17.09 26.73 -1.50
C CYS A 403 -17.51 28.19 -1.26
N LYS A 404 -18.21 28.43 -0.14
CA LYS A 404 -18.66 29.78 0.26
C LYS A 404 -17.57 30.60 0.96
N ARG A 405 -16.34 30.10 1.04
CA ARG A 405 -15.23 30.80 1.69
C ARG A 405 -14.69 31.90 0.77
N ARG A 406 -14.04 32.91 1.36
CA ARG A 406 -13.42 34.02 0.62
C ARG A 406 -12.00 33.70 0.13
N SER A 407 -11.37 32.66 0.65
CA SER A 407 -9.99 32.27 0.29
C SER A 407 -9.77 30.76 0.45
N GLY A 408 -8.74 30.26 -0.24
CA GLY A 408 -8.35 28.86 -0.26
C GLY A 408 -8.99 28.08 -1.41
N ARG A 409 -9.10 26.75 -1.23
CA ARG A 409 -9.58 25.84 -2.28
C ARG A 409 -10.99 26.15 -2.78
N VAL A 410 -11.18 26.10 -4.09
CA VAL A 410 -12.50 26.27 -4.74
C VAL A 410 -13.45 25.16 -4.33
N LEU A 411 -12.98 23.91 -4.32
CA LEU A 411 -13.83 22.74 -4.12
C LEU A 411 -13.44 21.99 -2.83
N LEU A 412 -14.42 21.78 -1.96
CA LEU A 412 -14.29 21.03 -0.71
C LEU A 412 -15.33 19.91 -0.68
N ASN A 413 -15.11 18.87 0.12
CA ASN A 413 -16.17 17.90 0.40
C ASN A 413 -17.21 18.48 1.38
N GLU A 414 -18.28 17.72 1.61
CA GLU A 414 -19.38 18.11 2.52
C GLU A 414 -18.92 18.45 3.94
N LYS A 415 -17.77 17.91 4.37
CA LYS A 415 -17.16 18.17 5.69
C LYS A 415 -16.20 19.37 5.68
N GLY A 416 -16.09 20.10 4.57
CA GLY A 416 -15.18 21.22 4.40
C GLY A 416 -13.70 20.85 4.25
N ASN A 417 -13.39 19.57 3.99
CA ASN A 417 -12.04 19.07 3.78
C ASN A 417 -11.71 19.00 2.28
N PRO A 418 -10.42 18.99 1.89
CA PRO A 418 -10.03 18.77 0.49
C PRO A 418 -10.60 17.49 -0.11
N LEU A 419 -10.93 17.54 -1.40
CA LEU A 419 -11.44 16.40 -2.17
C LEU A 419 -10.40 15.28 -2.34
N TRP A 420 -9.13 15.65 -2.32
CA TRP A 420 -8.01 14.72 -2.42
C TRP A 420 -6.97 15.04 -1.35
N TYR A 421 -6.54 14.03 -0.61
CA TYR A 421 -5.38 14.13 0.28
C TYR A 421 -4.68 12.78 0.42
N GLU A 422 -3.41 12.84 0.77
CA GLU A 422 -2.57 11.69 1.06
C GLU A 422 -1.66 12.06 2.25
N GLU A 423 -1.80 11.34 3.34
CA GLU A 423 -1.10 11.59 4.60
C GLU A 423 -0.65 10.28 5.22
N VAL A 424 0.45 10.31 5.98
CA VAL A 424 0.85 9.16 6.81
C VAL A 424 0.11 9.28 8.14
N GLY A 425 -0.83 8.38 8.40
CA GLY A 425 -1.56 8.32 9.67
C GLY A 425 -0.78 7.61 10.78
N ASP A 426 -1.35 7.63 11.98
CA ASP A 426 -0.80 6.98 13.16
C ASP A 426 -0.49 5.49 12.89
N GLY A 427 0.73 5.06 13.21
CA GLY A 427 1.24 3.71 12.92
C GLY A 427 1.87 3.53 11.53
N GLY A 428 2.06 4.62 10.77
CA GLY A 428 2.76 4.59 9.49
C GLY A 428 1.92 4.03 8.33
N LYS A 429 0.59 3.98 8.49
CA LYS A 429 -0.35 3.60 7.43
C LYS A 429 -0.69 4.81 6.56
N LEU A 430 -0.69 4.62 5.24
CA LEU A 430 -1.08 5.66 4.30
C LEU A 430 -2.60 5.88 4.39
N LYS A 431 -3.02 7.08 4.78
CA LYS A 431 -4.40 7.55 4.67
C LYS A 431 -4.52 8.31 3.36
N LYS A 432 -5.39 7.83 2.48
CA LYS A 432 -5.68 8.48 1.21
C LYS A 432 -7.18 8.66 1.06
N ASN A 433 -7.57 9.83 0.57
CA ASN A 433 -8.95 10.12 0.18
C ASN A 433 -8.95 10.70 -1.24
N ASP A 434 -9.91 10.27 -2.04
CA ASP A 434 -10.09 10.73 -3.42
C ASP A 434 -11.59 10.76 -3.74
N ASN A 435 -12.25 11.83 -3.30
CA ASN A 435 -13.69 12.03 -3.53
C ASN A 435 -14.03 12.09 -5.02
N VAL A 436 -13.13 12.61 -5.85
CA VAL A 436 -13.32 12.74 -7.30
C VAL A 436 -13.37 11.35 -7.94
N LYS A 437 -12.40 10.47 -7.62
CA LYS A 437 -12.41 9.08 -8.07
C LYS A 437 -13.65 8.34 -7.57
N SER A 438 -14.00 8.47 -6.29
CA SER A 438 -15.18 7.78 -5.76
C SER A 438 -16.49 8.22 -6.43
N ALA A 439 -16.62 9.50 -6.80
CA ALA A 439 -17.77 10.00 -7.56
C ALA A 439 -17.82 9.40 -8.97
N PHE A 440 -16.68 9.40 -9.68
CA PHE A 440 -16.60 8.82 -11.01
C PHE A 440 -16.81 7.30 -11.00
N ASP A 441 -16.29 6.55 -10.03
CA ASP A 441 -16.49 5.10 -9.94
C ASP A 441 -17.98 4.73 -9.72
N ARG A 442 -18.77 5.60 -9.09
CA ARG A 442 -20.23 5.43 -9.02
C ARG A 442 -20.87 5.63 -10.39
N LEU A 443 -20.44 6.65 -11.13
CA LEU A 443 -20.90 6.90 -12.49
C LEU A 443 -20.55 5.75 -13.43
N LYS A 444 -19.31 5.23 -13.37
CA LYS A 444 -18.88 4.05 -14.14
C LYS A 444 -19.80 2.85 -13.94
N ARG A 445 -20.15 2.55 -12.69
CA ARG A 445 -21.07 1.45 -12.35
C ARG A 445 -22.49 1.69 -12.87
N LYS A 446 -22.90 2.96 -12.97
CA LYS A 446 -24.21 3.35 -13.50
C LYS A 446 -24.27 3.21 -15.03
N THR A 447 -23.22 3.60 -15.74
CA THR A 447 -23.19 3.64 -17.21
C THR A 447 -22.58 2.40 -17.86
N GLY A 448 -21.87 1.55 -17.10
CA GLY A 448 -21.14 0.40 -17.63
C GLY A 448 -19.80 0.75 -18.30
N ILE A 449 -19.40 2.02 -18.34
CA ILE A 449 -18.17 2.45 -19.00
C ILE A 449 -16.97 2.25 -18.06
N GLU A 450 -16.13 1.26 -18.37
CA GLU A 450 -15.04 0.82 -17.47
C GLU A 450 -13.71 1.59 -17.60
N LYS A 451 -13.65 2.63 -18.44
CA LYS A 451 -12.42 3.39 -18.68
C LYS A 451 -11.92 4.18 -17.45
N PRO A 452 -10.59 4.33 -17.24
CA PRO A 452 -10.05 5.05 -16.10
C PRO A 452 -10.36 6.55 -16.13
N LEU A 453 -10.60 7.17 -14.98
CA LEU A 453 -10.86 8.62 -14.86
C LEU A 453 -9.76 9.49 -15.55
N LYS A 454 -8.49 9.11 -15.39
CA LYS A 454 -7.37 9.84 -16.02
C LYS A 454 -7.37 9.78 -17.55
N SER A 455 -8.17 8.92 -18.16
CA SER A 455 -8.32 8.88 -19.60
C SER A 455 -9.10 10.08 -20.14
N LEU A 456 -9.87 10.80 -19.33
CA LEU A 456 -10.55 12.04 -19.76
C LEU A 456 -9.54 13.09 -20.24
N LYS A 457 -8.58 13.47 -19.40
CA LYS A 457 -7.52 14.41 -19.80
C LYS A 457 -6.68 13.91 -20.98
N LYS A 458 -6.48 12.59 -21.09
CA LYS A 458 -5.76 11.98 -22.22
C LYS A 458 -6.56 12.09 -23.50
N THR A 459 -7.88 12.05 -23.41
CA THR A 459 -8.79 12.17 -24.56
C THR A 459 -8.62 13.55 -25.20
N SER A 460 -8.75 14.63 -24.42
CA SER A 460 -8.52 15.99 -24.93
C SER A 460 -7.08 16.19 -25.43
N ALA A 461 -6.09 15.69 -24.70
CA ALA A 461 -4.69 15.78 -25.10
C ALA A 461 -4.42 15.07 -26.45
N SER A 462 -4.97 13.87 -26.64
CA SER A 462 -4.85 13.13 -27.90
C SER A 462 -5.59 13.83 -29.04
N LEU A 463 -6.79 14.38 -28.80
CA LEU A 463 -7.51 15.16 -29.83
C LEU A 463 -6.72 16.40 -30.28
N LEU A 464 -6.09 17.12 -29.34
CA LEU A 464 -5.22 18.25 -29.68
C LEU A 464 -4.00 17.81 -30.48
N ARG A 465 -3.31 16.75 -30.02
CA ARG A 465 -2.13 16.19 -30.69
C ARG A 465 -2.44 15.73 -32.12
N ASP A 466 -3.58 15.07 -32.32
CA ASP A 466 -3.96 14.48 -33.59
C ASP A 466 -4.57 15.53 -34.56
N ASN A 467 -4.84 16.75 -34.08
CA ASN A 467 -5.29 17.88 -34.91
C ASN A 467 -4.09 18.64 -35.51
N PRO A 468 -3.98 18.78 -36.85
CA PRO A 468 -2.87 19.48 -37.50
C PRO A 468 -2.66 20.93 -37.04
N LYS A 469 -3.73 21.65 -36.66
CA LYS A 469 -3.66 23.04 -36.20
C LYS A 469 -3.16 23.15 -34.75
N TYR A 470 -3.41 22.14 -33.92
CA TYR A 470 -3.21 22.20 -32.47
C TYR A 470 -2.17 21.21 -31.92
N THR A 471 -1.48 20.46 -32.80
CA THR A 471 -0.60 19.35 -32.41
C THR A 471 0.48 19.73 -31.37
N SER A 472 0.98 20.96 -31.43
CA SER A 472 2.02 21.47 -30.52
C SER A 472 1.51 21.92 -29.15
N LEU A 473 0.20 21.94 -28.92
CA LEU A 473 -0.42 22.44 -27.70
C LEU A 473 -0.61 21.37 -26.62
N GLU A 474 -0.36 20.09 -26.90
CA GLU A 474 -0.59 18.98 -25.96
C GLU A 474 0.13 19.21 -24.63
N ASP A 475 1.43 19.50 -24.66
CA ASP A 475 2.22 19.67 -23.44
C ASP A 475 1.86 20.93 -22.67
N LEU A 476 1.52 22.02 -23.38
CA LEU A 476 1.00 23.25 -22.76
C LEU A 476 -0.34 22.97 -22.08
N PHE A 477 -1.28 22.31 -22.77
CA PHE A 477 -2.58 21.91 -22.23
C PHE A 477 -2.44 21.04 -20.97
N LEU A 478 -1.47 20.13 -20.95
CA LEU A 478 -1.21 19.25 -19.80
C LEU A 478 -0.38 19.91 -18.68
N GLY A 479 0.12 21.13 -18.90
CA GLY A 479 1.00 21.84 -17.98
C GLY A 479 2.30 21.08 -17.71
N HIS A 480 2.85 20.44 -18.74
CA HIS A 480 4.12 19.73 -18.66
C HIS A 480 5.30 20.71 -18.75
N ALA A 481 6.38 20.41 -18.02
CA ALA A 481 7.62 21.13 -18.21
C ALA A 481 8.23 20.71 -19.56
N PRO A 482 8.75 21.65 -20.36
CA PRO A 482 9.40 21.35 -21.63
C PRO A 482 10.61 20.44 -21.37
N GLN A 483 10.68 19.31 -22.08
CA GLN A 483 11.78 18.34 -21.93
C GLN A 483 12.93 18.62 -22.91
N SER A 484 12.63 19.29 -24.01
CA SER A 484 13.58 19.67 -25.05
C SER A 484 13.64 21.19 -25.28
N MET A 485 14.64 21.65 -26.02
CA MET A 485 14.72 23.07 -26.44
C MET A 485 13.57 23.46 -27.37
N SER A 486 13.09 22.56 -28.24
CA SER A 486 11.91 22.80 -29.08
C SER A 486 10.64 22.98 -28.23
N ASP A 487 10.46 22.18 -27.18
CA ASP A 487 9.29 22.29 -26.29
C ASP A 487 9.23 23.66 -25.58
N LYS A 488 10.40 24.28 -25.31
CA LYS A 488 10.47 25.63 -24.72
C LYS A 488 9.90 26.71 -25.64
N HIS A 489 10.02 26.53 -26.95
CA HIS A 489 9.44 27.46 -27.93
C HIS A 489 7.91 27.29 -27.99
N TYR A 490 7.40 26.07 -27.87
CA TYR A 490 5.95 25.78 -27.86
C TYR A 490 5.25 26.14 -26.54
N ALA A 491 5.97 26.15 -25.42
CA ALA A 491 5.46 26.67 -24.15
C ALA A 491 5.09 28.17 -24.20
N LYS A 492 5.40 28.87 -25.31
CA LYS A 492 5.01 30.26 -25.61
C LYS A 492 4.04 30.37 -26.79
N ALA A 493 3.24 29.35 -27.06
CA ALA A 493 2.19 29.45 -28.07
C ALA A 493 1.29 30.68 -27.82
N PRO A 494 0.83 31.40 -28.86
CA PRO A 494 -0.06 32.53 -28.68
C PRO A 494 -1.32 32.11 -27.90
N GLN A 495 -1.72 32.92 -26.90
CA GLN A 495 -2.88 32.61 -26.08
C GLN A 495 -4.16 32.48 -26.91
N SER A 496 -4.31 33.25 -27.99
CA SER A 496 -5.44 33.15 -28.91
C SER A 496 -5.52 31.77 -29.59
N LEU A 497 -4.39 31.19 -30.00
CA LEU A 497 -4.36 29.86 -30.59
C LEU A 497 -4.74 28.79 -29.56
N PHE A 498 -4.33 28.98 -28.30
CA PHE A 498 -4.73 28.08 -27.21
C PHE A 498 -6.23 28.21 -26.92
N ASP A 499 -6.75 29.43 -26.85
CA ASP A 499 -8.17 29.69 -26.60
C ASP A 499 -9.05 29.07 -27.71
N ASP A 500 -8.66 29.27 -28.98
CA ASP A 500 -9.27 28.60 -30.15
C ASP A 500 -9.29 27.08 -30.00
N ALA A 501 -8.19 26.49 -29.54
CA ALA A 501 -8.06 25.04 -29.37
C ALA A 501 -8.99 24.51 -28.26
N ILE A 502 -9.13 25.25 -27.15
CA ILE A 502 -10.05 24.89 -26.07
C ILE A 502 -11.51 25.06 -26.51
N ALA A 503 -11.84 26.11 -27.27
CA ALA A 503 -13.17 26.28 -27.84
C ALA A 503 -13.52 25.13 -28.80
N TRP A 504 -12.59 24.76 -29.70
CA TRP A 504 -12.73 23.61 -30.58
C TRP A 504 -12.94 22.29 -29.82
N LEU A 505 -12.20 22.04 -28.73
CA LEU A 505 -12.48 20.86 -27.90
C LEU A 505 -13.91 20.87 -27.34
N GLY A 506 -14.44 22.05 -27.00
CA GLY A 506 -15.82 22.20 -26.54
C GLY A 506 -16.84 21.82 -27.62
N THR A 507 -16.56 22.12 -28.89
CA THR A 507 -17.38 21.68 -30.02
C THR A 507 -17.24 20.17 -30.27
N GLU A 508 -16.05 19.60 -30.11
CA GLU A 508 -15.83 18.16 -30.31
C GLU A 508 -16.61 17.27 -29.34
N PHE A 509 -16.97 17.80 -28.17
CA PHE A 509 -17.72 17.10 -27.13
C PHE A 509 -19.19 17.56 -27.02
N ASP A 510 -19.67 18.43 -27.92
CA ASP A 510 -21.02 18.99 -27.89
C ASP A 510 -21.35 19.75 -26.59
N ILE A 511 -20.35 20.44 -26.01
CA ILE A 511 -20.49 21.19 -24.74
C ILE A 511 -20.65 22.70 -25.00
N ALA A 512 -20.09 23.20 -26.10
CA ALA A 512 -20.08 24.62 -26.44
C ALA A 512 -21.33 25.10 -27.23
N ALA A 513 -22.26 24.21 -27.58
CA ALA A 513 -23.45 24.59 -28.34
C ALA A 513 -24.58 25.05 -27.40
N THR A 514 -24.82 26.36 -27.33
CA THR A 514 -26.16 26.98 -27.32
C THR A 514 -26.04 28.51 -27.32
N GLU A 515 -26.96 29.13 -28.06
CA GLU A 515 -27.18 30.58 -28.30
C GLU A 515 -26.50 31.20 -29.54
N ASP A 516 -26.83 30.69 -30.73
CA ASP A 516 -27.07 31.51 -31.93
C ASP A 516 -27.50 30.56 -33.07
N ASP A 517 -28.81 30.50 -33.37
CA ASP A 517 -29.38 30.05 -34.68
C ASP A 517 -30.91 29.82 -34.66
N SER A 518 -31.65 30.21 -33.60
CA SER A 518 -33.13 30.12 -33.60
C SER A 518 -33.87 31.45 -33.81
N GLU A 519 -33.21 32.51 -34.29
CA GLU A 519 -33.85 33.74 -34.77
C GLU A 519 -33.47 34.03 -36.22
N GLN A 520 -33.87 33.15 -37.14
CA GLN A 520 -34.19 33.48 -38.53
C GLN A 520 -34.68 32.23 -39.27
N SER A 521 -36.00 31.99 -39.22
CA SER A 521 -36.81 31.40 -40.30
C SER A 521 -38.29 31.55 -39.98
#